data_AF-A0A093YZT7-F1
#
_entry.id   AF-A0A093YZT7-F1
#
_cell.length_a   1.000
_cell.length_b   1.000
_cell.length_c   1.000
_cell.angle_alpha   90.00
_cell.angle_beta   90.00
_cell.angle_gamma   90.00
#
_symmetry.space_group_name_H-M   'P 1'
#
loop_
_entity.id
_entity.type
_entity.pdbx_description
1 polymer ?
#
loop_
_entity_poly.entity_id
_entity_poly.type
_entity_poly.pdbx_seq_one_letter_code
_entity_poly.pdbx_strand_id
1 'polypeptide(L)'
;MLLKIRKDLKTAMQDKDKNKLNVLRALLSQSLNASKTSSPIVTDMQMLALVRKNAAASKQAAEEFVEAGRQDLADKETEQMKVMEEYIGEVKTMGEEEIRKVVGEVVEGLKAEAGQAKLQMGEVLKKVFSKEVLGEKNVERSDVARIVKQLLA
;
A
#
# COMPACT_ATOMS: atom_id res chain seq x y z
N MET A 1 3.89 5.13 -10.21
CA MET A 1 4.82 5.07 -9.08
C MET A 1 6.24 4.74 -9.51
N LEU A 2 6.53 3.61 -10.19
CA LEU A 2 7.91 3.23 -10.55
C LEU A 2 8.62 4.28 -11.44
N LEU A 3 7.91 4.84 -12.42
CA LEU A 3 8.42 5.92 -13.27
C LEU A 3 8.74 7.19 -12.46
N LYS A 4 7.89 7.52 -11.48
CA LYS A 4 8.10 8.67 -10.59
C LYS A 4 9.36 8.48 -9.75
N ILE A 5 9.53 7.31 -9.13
CA ILE A 5 10.73 6.97 -8.35
C ILE A 5 12.01 7.10 -9.19
N ARG A 6 11.99 6.66 -10.45
CA ARG A 6 13.15 6.82 -11.36
C ARG A 6 13.44 8.28 -11.70
N LYS A 7 12.40 9.10 -11.89
CA LYS A 7 12.54 10.55 -12.12
C LYS A 7 13.09 11.25 -10.88
N ASP A 8 12.51 10.97 -9.73
CA ASP A 8 12.87 11.57 -8.45
C ASP A 8 14.29 11.17 -8.01
N LEU A 9 14.77 9.98 -8.42
CA LEU A 9 16.16 9.59 -8.22
C LEU A 9 17.13 10.58 -8.89
N LYS A 10 16.82 11.00 -10.13
CA LYS A 10 17.64 11.97 -10.86
C LYS A 10 17.61 13.33 -10.18
N THR A 11 16.44 13.76 -9.69
CA THR A 11 16.28 14.99 -8.92
C THR A 11 17.07 14.95 -7.62
N ALA A 12 16.96 13.86 -6.85
CA ALA A 12 17.72 13.68 -5.60
C ALA A 12 19.25 13.71 -5.83
N MET A 13 19.73 13.22 -6.98
CA MET A 13 21.14 13.35 -7.36
C MET A 13 21.56 14.80 -7.62
N GLN A 14 20.70 15.59 -8.28
CA GLN A 14 20.96 17.00 -8.59
C GLN A 14 20.96 17.85 -7.31
N ASP A 15 19.98 17.60 -6.43
CA ASP A 15 19.78 18.34 -5.18
C ASP A 15 20.75 17.88 -4.07
N LYS A 16 21.54 16.83 -4.33
CA LYS A 16 22.45 16.20 -3.37
C LYS A 16 21.76 15.72 -2.08
N ASP A 17 20.46 15.41 -2.18
CA ASP A 17 19.68 14.82 -1.10
C ASP A 17 20.08 13.35 -0.91
N LYS A 18 21.07 13.12 -0.05
CA LYS A 18 21.61 11.79 0.20
C LYS A 18 20.58 10.84 0.80
N ASN A 19 19.67 11.34 1.66
CA ASN A 19 18.68 10.51 2.32
C ASN A 19 17.68 9.95 1.29
N LYS A 20 17.03 10.86 0.54
CA LYS A 20 16.10 10.46 -0.52
C LYS A 20 16.76 9.58 -1.56
N LEU A 21 17.99 9.92 -1.96
CA LEU A 21 18.76 9.14 -2.91
C LEU A 21 18.99 7.69 -2.45
N ASN A 22 19.32 7.47 -1.18
CA ASN A 22 19.54 6.14 -0.63
C ASN A 22 18.25 5.31 -0.62
N VAL A 23 17.14 5.88 -0.15
CA VAL A 23 15.82 5.23 -0.14
C VAL A 23 15.42 4.82 -1.56
N LEU A 24 15.52 5.76 -2.53
CA LEU A 24 15.12 5.50 -3.90
C LEU A 24 15.98 4.42 -4.58
N ARG A 25 17.29 4.39 -4.32
CA ARG A 25 18.17 3.32 -4.82
C ARG A 25 17.81 1.96 -4.23
N ALA A 26 17.53 1.90 -2.92
CA ALA A 26 17.15 0.67 -2.26
C ALA A 26 15.84 0.11 -2.86
N LEU A 27 14.82 0.95 -3.01
CA LEU A 27 13.54 0.57 -3.62
C LEU A 27 13.69 0.08 -5.08
N LEU A 28 14.51 0.76 -5.89
CA LEU A 28 14.77 0.34 -7.27
C LEU A 28 15.56 -0.98 -7.34
N SER A 29 16.52 -1.18 -6.44
CA SER A 29 17.27 -2.44 -6.36
C SER A 29 16.35 -3.60 -5.97
N GLN A 30 15.47 -3.39 -5.00
CA GLN A 30 14.47 -4.39 -4.61
C GLN A 30 13.49 -4.71 -5.75
N SER A 31 13.03 -3.69 -6.49
CA SER A 31 12.19 -3.88 -7.68
C SER A 31 12.91 -4.67 -8.78
N LEU A 32 14.19 -4.37 -9.04
CA LEU A 32 15.02 -5.11 -9.99
C LEU A 32 15.27 -6.55 -9.54
N ASN A 33 15.43 -6.79 -8.24
CA ASN A 33 15.59 -8.15 -7.73
C ASN A 33 14.29 -8.94 -7.87
N ALA A 34 13.14 -8.33 -7.56
CA ALA A 34 11.83 -8.93 -7.75
C ALA A 34 11.58 -9.31 -9.22
N SER A 35 12.05 -8.51 -10.18
CA SER A 35 11.89 -8.82 -11.61
C SER A 35 12.64 -10.08 -12.08
N LYS A 36 13.56 -10.61 -11.26
CA LYS A 36 14.29 -11.87 -11.52
C LYS A 36 13.64 -13.08 -10.84
N THR A 37 12.49 -12.89 -10.20
CA THR A 37 11.75 -13.94 -9.48
C THR A 37 10.42 -14.23 -10.16
N SER A 38 9.67 -15.21 -9.65
CA SER A 38 8.29 -15.50 -10.07
C SER A 38 7.28 -14.41 -9.69
N SER A 39 7.68 -13.42 -8.89
CA SER A 39 6.80 -12.34 -8.39
C SER A 39 7.36 -10.95 -8.74
N PRO A 40 7.41 -10.59 -10.02
CA PRO A 40 7.89 -9.27 -10.45
C PRO A 40 6.94 -8.15 -10.00
N ILE A 41 7.50 -6.98 -9.72
CA ILE A 41 6.74 -5.76 -9.48
C ILE A 41 6.46 -5.11 -10.83
N VAL A 42 5.26 -5.30 -11.34
CA VAL A 42 4.80 -4.82 -12.65
C VAL A 42 3.71 -3.74 -12.53
N THR A 43 3.16 -3.54 -11.33
CA THR A 43 2.13 -2.52 -11.10
C THR A 43 2.53 -1.51 -10.03
N ASP A 44 1.90 -0.34 -10.09
CA ASP A 44 2.11 0.73 -9.11
C ASP A 44 1.68 0.31 -7.70
N MET A 45 0.75 -0.61 -7.57
CA MET A 45 0.20 -1.05 -6.29
C MET A 45 1.08 -2.12 -5.66
N GLN A 46 1.70 -2.97 -6.46
CA GLN A 46 2.79 -3.83 -6.03
C GLN A 46 4.00 -2.99 -5.56
N MET A 47 4.30 -1.89 -6.27
CA MET A 47 5.35 -0.96 -5.84
C MET A 47 4.98 -0.27 -4.53
N LEU A 48 3.74 0.19 -4.38
CA LEU A 48 3.24 0.78 -3.14
C LEU A 48 3.33 -0.20 -1.97
N ALA A 49 2.98 -1.47 -2.19
CA ALA A 49 3.13 -2.52 -1.18
C ALA A 49 4.59 -2.71 -0.76
N LEU A 50 5.53 -2.65 -1.71
CA LEU A 50 6.97 -2.67 -1.40
C LEU A 50 7.37 -1.46 -0.54
N VAL A 51 6.94 -0.25 -0.90
CA VAL A 51 7.26 0.97 -0.15
C VAL A 51 6.69 0.89 1.27
N ARG A 52 5.43 0.46 1.44
CA ARG A 52 4.81 0.24 2.76
C ARG A 52 5.59 -0.76 3.61
N LYS A 53 6.03 -1.87 3.01
CA LYS A 53 6.84 -2.87 3.71
C LYS A 53 8.15 -2.28 4.22
N ASN A 54 8.84 -1.49 3.39
CA ASN A 54 10.10 -0.87 3.79
C ASN A 54 9.89 0.22 4.85
N ALA A 55 8.82 1.03 4.76
CA ALA A 55 8.48 2.01 5.77
C ALA A 55 8.24 1.35 7.15
N ALA A 56 7.50 0.24 7.17
CA ALA A 56 7.29 -0.54 8.40
C ALA A 56 8.60 -1.13 8.94
N ALA A 57 9.48 -1.63 8.07
CA ALA A 57 10.79 -2.16 8.48
C ALA A 57 11.69 -1.07 9.06
N SER A 58 11.74 0.12 8.45
CA SER A 58 12.49 1.26 8.99
C SER A 58 11.92 1.72 10.33
N LYS A 59 10.59 1.73 10.49
CA LYS A 59 9.97 2.04 11.78
C LYS A 59 10.42 1.07 12.87
N GLN A 60 10.34 -0.24 12.59
CA GLN A 60 10.77 -1.26 13.54
C GLN A 60 12.28 -1.13 13.86
N ALA A 61 13.11 -0.94 12.84
CA ALA A 61 14.55 -0.75 13.03
C ALA A 61 14.86 0.52 13.86
N ALA A 62 14.11 1.60 13.66
CA ALA A 62 14.26 2.81 14.48
C ALA A 62 13.97 2.54 15.96
N GLU A 63 12.88 1.81 16.26
CA GLU A 63 12.53 1.39 17.62
C GLU A 63 13.63 0.52 18.23
N GLU A 64 14.13 -0.48 17.51
CA GLU A 64 15.25 -1.34 17.95
C GLU A 64 16.54 -0.55 18.21
N PHE A 65 16.85 0.47 17.40
CA PHE A 65 18.02 1.32 17.62
C PHE A 65 17.86 2.26 18.81
N VAL A 66 16.65 2.76 19.09
CA VAL A 66 16.37 3.53 20.32
C VAL A 66 16.61 2.66 21.54
N GLU A 67 16.09 1.43 21.55
CA GLU A 67 16.28 0.47 22.65
C GLU A 67 17.77 0.13 22.87
N ALA A 68 18.54 0.06 21.79
CA ALA A 68 19.99 -0.17 21.83
C ALA A 68 20.83 1.08 22.19
N GLY A 69 20.21 2.23 22.47
CA GLY A 69 20.90 3.48 22.77
C GLY A 69 21.63 4.11 21.57
N ARG A 70 21.25 3.73 20.35
CA ARG A 70 21.84 4.18 19.08
C ARG A 70 20.95 5.20 18.38
N GLN A 71 20.76 6.36 19.02
CA GLN A 71 19.92 7.44 18.49
C GLN A 71 20.34 7.87 17.07
N ASP A 72 21.64 7.86 16.78
CA ASP A 72 22.20 8.20 15.46
C ASP A 72 21.70 7.30 14.32
N LEU A 73 21.36 6.04 14.63
CA LEU A 73 20.80 5.09 13.68
C LEU A 73 19.27 5.17 13.65
N ALA A 74 18.63 5.39 14.80
CA ALA A 74 17.19 5.60 14.88
C ALA A 74 16.73 6.82 14.07
N ASP A 75 17.47 7.92 14.16
CA ASP A 75 17.19 9.14 13.40
C ASP A 75 17.29 8.89 11.89
N LYS A 76 18.31 8.13 11.45
CA LYS A 76 18.46 7.76 10.03
C LYS A 76 17.33 6.89 9.53
N GLU A 77 16.88 5.91 10.31
CA GLU A 77 15.74 5.08 9.90
C GLU A 77 14.43 5.89 9.88
N THR A 78 14.24 6.79 10.83
CA THR A 78 13.10 7.71 10.86
C THR A 78 13.09 8.65 9.66
N GLU A 79 14.24 9.18 9.26
CA GLU A 79 14.40 10.01 8.08
C GLU A 79 14.10 9.24 6.79
N GLN A 80 14.52 7.98 6.68
CA GLN A 80 14.18 7.12 5.54
C GLN A 80 12.68 6.81 5.49
N MET A 81 12.08 6.53 6.65
CA MET A 81 10.65 6.29 6.80
C MET A 81 9.82 7.46 6.29
N LYS A 82 10.17 8.70 6.67
CA LYS A 82 9.48 9.92 6.22
C LYS A 82 9.45 10.05 4.69
N VAL A 83 10.58 9.79 4.02
CA VAL A 83 10.63 9.79 2.55
C VAL A 83 9.65 8.78 1.97
N MET A 84 9.57 7.58 2.54
CA MET A 84 8.65 6.54 2.07
C MET A 84 7.18 6.90 2.35
N GLU A 85 6.89 7.53 3.50
CA GLU A 85 5.55 8.02 3.85
C GLU A 85 5.04 9.08 2.87
N GLU A 86 5.91 9.98 2.38
CA GLU A 86 5.55 10.93 1.32
C GLU A 86 5.04 10.19 0.06
N TYR A 87 5.77 9.16 -0.39
CA TYR A 87 5.35 8.36 -1.55
C TYR A 87 4.06 7.58 -1.31
N ILE A 88 3.82 7.12 -0.08
CA ILE A 88 2.58 6.44 0.28
C ILE A 88 1.41 7.43 0.24
N GLY A 89 1.59 8.63 0.81
CA GLY A 89 0.56 9.67 0.89
C GLY A 89 0.18 10.27 -0.46
N GLU A 90 1.08 10.30 -1.43
CA GLU A 90 0.78 10.72 -2.80
C GLU A 90 -0.22 9.79 -3.53
N VAL A 91 -0.37 8.54 -3.09
CA VAL A 91 -1.32 7.61 -3.71
C VAL A 91 -2.71 7.86 -3.15
N LYS A 92 -3.63 8.32 -4.00
CA LYS A 92 -5.04 8.50 -3.65
C LYS A 92 -5.62 7.20 -3.08
N THR A 93 -5.93 7.23 -1.80
CA THR A 93 -6.73 6.20 -1.11
C THR A 93 -8.20 6.43 -1.43
N MET A 94 -8.94 5.37 -1.74
CA MET A 94 -10.39 5.51 -1.93
C MET A 94 -11.04 6.00 -0.63
N GLY A 95 -11.91 7.01 -0.76
CA GLY A 95 -12.69 7.52 0.37
C GLY A 95 -13.81 6.56 0.76
N GLU A 96 -14.33 6.73 1.97
CA GLU A 96 -15.40 5.87 2.52
C GLU A 96 -16.64 5.81 1.62
N GLU A 97 -17.04 6.95 1.02
CA GLU A 97 -18.18 7.02 0.10
C GLU A 97 -17.95 6.22 -1.19
N GLU A 98 -16.76 6.33 -1.78
CA GLU A 98 -16.40 5.57 -2.98
C GLU A 98 -16.40 4.06 -2.67
N ILE A 99 -15.87 3.66 -1.50
CA ILE A 99 -15.89 2.27 -1.05
C ILE A 99 -17.34 1.81 -0.82
N ARG A 100 -18.18 2.60 -0.14
CA ARG A 100 -19.58 2.26 0.13
C ARG A 100 -20.36 2.06 -1.16
N LYS A 101 -20.15 2.90 -2.17
CA LYS A 101 -20.79 2.74 -3.48
C LYS A 101 -20.42 1.41 -4.13
N VAL A 102 -19.12 1.11 -4.22
CA VAL A 102 -18.62 -0.12 -4.84
C VAL A 102 -19.10 -1.37 -4.07
N VAL A 103 -19.04 -1.34 -2.73
CA VAL A 103 -19.51 -2.46 -1.91
C VAL A 103 -21.03 -2.63 -2.05
N GLY A 104 -21.80 -1.54 -2.11
CA GLY A 104 -23.25 -1.57 -2.34
C GLY A 104 -23.60 -2.28 -3.64
N GLU A 105 -22.96 -1.91 -4.75
CA GLU A 105 -23.15 -2.55 -6.05
C GLU A 105 -22.86 -4.06 -6.01
N VAL A 106 -21.78 -4.47 -5.32
CA VAL A 106 -21.46 -5.90 -5.16
C VAL A 106 -22.49 -6.62 -4.32
N VAL A 107 -22.94 -6.03 -3.20
CA VAL A 107 -23.93 -6.64 -2.32
C VAL A 107 -25.26 -6.79 -3.06
N GLU A 108 -25.70 -5.80 -3.83
CA GLU A 108 -26.93 -5.89 -4.63
C GLU A 108 -26.85 -6.99 -5.69
N GLY A 109 -25.73 -7.08 -6.43
CA GLY A 109 -25.52 -8.15 -7.40
C GLY A 109 -25.55 -9.53 -6.75
N LEU A 110 -24.85 -9.71 -5.63
CA LEU A 110 -24.85 -10.98 -4.91
C LEU A 110 -26.22 -11.32 -4.30
N LYS A 111 -27.00 -10.33 -3.84
CA LYS A 111 -28.39 -10.56 -3.38
C LYS A 111 -29.27 -11.04 -4.53
N ALA A 112 -29.10 -10.49 -5.73
CA ALA A 112 -29.85 -10.91 -6.91
C ALA A 112 -29.53 -12.36 -7.32
N GLU A 113 -28.28 -12.79 -7.18
CA GLU A 113 -27.85 -14.17 -7.46
C GLU A 113 -28.25 -15.17 -6.36
N ALA A 114 -28.17 -14.77 -5.10
CA ALA A 114 -28.39 -15.65 -3.94
C ALA A 114 -29.87 -15.77 -3.50
N GLY A 115 -30.76 -14.88 -3.97
CA GLY A 115 -32.17 -14.88 -3.60
C GLY A 115 -32.41 -14.65 -2.11
N GLN A 116 -33.03 -15.61 -1.41
CA GLN A 116 -33.32 -15.53 0.04
C GLN A 116 -32.17 -16.01 0.94
N ALA A 117 -31.05 -16.48 0.38
CA ALA A 117 -29.92 -16.95 1.17
C ALA A 117 -29.18 -15.78 1.84
N LYS A 118 -28.74 -15.99 3.09
CA LYS A 118 -27.92 -15.01 3.80
C LYS A 118 -26.55 -14.89 3.14
N LEU A 119 -26.21 -13.68 2.68
CA LEU A 119 -24.87 -13.37 2.17
C LEU A 119 -23.84 -13.46 3.28
N GLN A 120 -22.77 -14.19 3.01
CA GLN A 120 -21.65 -14.30 3.96
C GLN A 120 -20.67 -13.15 3.74
N MET A 121 -20.21 -12.55 4.83
CA MET A 121 -19.22 -11.47 4.77
C MET A 121 -17.94 -11.88 4.00
N GLY A 122 -17.50 -13.13 4.16
CA GLY A 122 -16.32 -13.65 3.45
C GLY A 122 -16.49 -13.68 1.92
N GLU A 123 -17.70 -13.95 1.44
CA GLU A 123 -18.01 -13.99 0.01
C GLU A 123 -18.04 -12.58 -0.60
N VAL A 124 -18.71 -11.64 0.09
CA VAL A 124 -18.72 -10.23 -0.31
C VAL A 124 -17.30 -9.67 -0.34
N LEU A 125 -16.51 -9.90 0.71
CA LEU A 125 -15.11 -9.45 0.74
C LEU A 125 -14.29 -10.05 -0.42
N LYS A 126 -14.46 -11.34 -0.71
CA LYS A 126 -13.77 -12.00 -1.83
C LYS A 126 -14.12 -11.36 -3.17
N LYS A 127 -15.40 -11.03 -3.41
CA LYS A 127 -15.84 -10.38 -4.65
C LYS A 127 -15.41 -8.91 -4.71
N VAL A 128 -15.49 -8.18 -3.60
CA VAL A 128 -15.05 -6.78 -3.49
C VAL A 128 -13.55 -6.64 -3.76
N PHE A 129 -12.71 -7.52 -3.19
CA PHE A 129 -11.26 -7.53 -3.45
C PHE A 129 -10.87 -8.27 -4.74
N SER A 130 -11.83 -8.67 -5.57
CA SER A 130 -11.53 -9.25 -6.87
C SER A 130 -10.91 -8.21 -7.81
N LYS A 131 -10.16 -8.69 -8.81
CA LYS A 131 -9.53 -7.83 -9.81
C LYS A 131 -10.54 -6.96 -10.59
N GLU A 132 -11.79 -7.44 -10.68
CA GLU A 132 -12.89 -6.82 -11.43
C GLU A 132 -13.50 -5.62 -10.69
N VAL A 133 -13.48 -5.61 -9.35
CA VAL A 133 -14.22 -4.65 -8.54
C VAL A 133 -13.29 -3.57 -7.98
N LEU A 134 -12.55 -3.88 -6.90
CA LEU A 134 -11.55 -2.96 -6.37
C LEU A 134 -10.22 -3.06 -7.12
N GLY A 135 -9.97 -4.17 -7.81
CA GLY A 135 -8.73 -4.31 -8.56
C GLY A 135 -7.53 -4.20 -7.64
N GLU A 136 -6.59 -3.37 -8.06
CA GLU A 136 -5.43 -3.01 -7.24
C GLU A 136 -5.60 -1.65 -6.53
N LYS A 137 -6.78 -1.03 -6.53
CA LYS A 137 -6.97 0.30 -5.94
C LYS A 137 -6.46 0.36 -4.50
N ASN A 138 -5.86 1.49 -4.14
CA ASN A 138 -5.38 1.71 -2.78
C ASN A 138 -6.58 1.93 -1.85
N VAL A 139 -6.84 0.95 -0.98
CA VAL A 139 -7.99 0.92 -0.07
C VAL A 139 -7.58 0.46 1.32
N GLU A 140 -8.21 1.03 2.33
CA GLU A 140 -8.10 0.56 3.71
C GLU A 140 -9.00 -0.65 3.91
N ARG A 141 -8.39 -1.82 4.17
CA ARG A 141 -9.14 -3.08 4.31
C ARG A 141 -10.10 -3.07 5.50
N SER A 142 -9.74 -2.35 6.56
CA SER A 142 -10.58 -2.12 7.74
C SER A 142 -11.86 -1.38 7.39
N ASP A 143 -11.78 -0.35 6.53
CA ASP A 143 -12.95 0.42 6.09
C ASP A 143 -13.87 -0.43 5.21
N VAL A 144 -13.31 -1.20 4.29
CA VAL A 144 -14.09 -2.16 3.47
C VAL A 144 -14.82 -3.14 4.37
N ALA A 145 -14.14 -3.76 5.35
CA ALA A 145 -14.75 -4.72 6.26
C ALA A 145 -15.88 -4.10 7.12
N ARG A 146 -15.67 -2.88 7.61
CA ARG A 146 -16.65 -2.12 8.38
C ARG A 146 -17.90 -1.81 7.55
N ILE A 147 -17.72 -1.34 6.32
CA ILE A 147 -18.82 -1.02 5.39
C ILE A 147 -19.60 -2.29 5.01
N VAL A 148 -18.91 -3.39 4.68
CA VAL A 148 -19.57 -4.66 4.37
C VAL A 148 -20.42 -5.12 5.55
N LYS A 149 -19.89 -5.04 6.78
CA LYS A 149 -20.65 -5.38 7.99
C LYS A 149 -21.89 -4.51 8.17
N GLN A 150 -21.81 -3.22 7.88
CA GLN A 150 -22.95 -2.30 7.96
C GLN A 150 -24.03 -2.59 6.90
N LEU A 151 -23.64 -3.00 5.69
CA LEU A 151 -24.57 -3.27 4.58
C LEU A 151 -25.20 -4.67 4.63
N LEU A 152 -24.60 -5.59 5.39
CA LEU A 152 -25.10 -6.95 5.63
C LEU A 152 -25.90 -7.11 6.93
N ALA A 153 -25.87 -6.11 7.81
CA ALA A 153 -26.69 -6.04 9.02
C ALA A 153 -28.16 -5.75 8.67
#